data_AF-A0A6B3GIS4-F1
#
_entry.id   AF-A0A6B3GIS4-F1
#
_cell.length_a   1.000
_cell.length_b   1.000
_cell.length_c   1.000
_cell.angle_alpha   90.00
_cell.angle_beta   90.00
_cell.angle_gamma   90.00
#
_symmetry.space_group_name_H-M   'P 1'
#
loop_
_entity.id
_entity.type
_entity.pdbx_description
1 polymer ?
#
loop_
_entity_poly.entity_id
_entity_poly.type
_entity_poly.pdbx_seq_one_letter_code
_entity_poly.pdbx_strand_id
1 'polypeptide(L)'
;MSALALPPLALLAAASWFGRWVRPGADDWCFLPRVRDDGISGLVGKFYFDDNGRVANALLVGAYAKFQVAGHQWYPLISGVLVLAVLWAVAVLALRRAALRTPRGTALLLAAMTTALFLFVTPNTYKTFYWPAASVSHTLPPVLACAALIPLLLARTRRGRVVAITLAVLMAAFLATLSEETAIVVVMVLLAALLVSGRVVPAAERGFVRLWCVGGIAGTAAGALVLITSPGSTTRRERFGAETTSLLAPDSLAASLRAFAEITVTVVTTWQYAGAVAVGVLLGLLCRRADGTTPRPPAHWPLLTAAGVLTLLVSGYLCTVIAYPVFQDRVSDPSANRLWNDYLLLYVI
;
A
#
# COMPACT_ATOMS: atom_id res chain seq x y z
N MET A 1 23.06 13.64 -7.75
CA MET A 1 21.87 12.86 -7.38
C MET A 1 21.43 13.13 -5.95
N SER A 2 22.32 13.08 -4.94
CA SER A 2 21.93 13.45 -3.56
C SER A 2 21.35 14.86 -3.43
N ALA A 3 21.91 15.86 -4.14
CA ALA A 3 21.35 17.21 -4.16
C ALA A 3 19.94 17.28 -4.76
N LEU A 4 19.63 16.44 -5.76
CA LEU A 4 18.29 16.37 -6.36
C LEU A 4 17.27 15.72 -5.43
N ALA A 5 17.71 14.96 -4.42
CA ALA A 5 16.81 14.43 -3.39
C ALA A 5 16.45 15.48 -2.34
N LEU A 6 17.18 16.62 -2.25
CA LEU A 6 16.93 17.64 -1.24
C LEU A 6 15.53 18.26 -1.35
N PRO A 7 15.01 18.63 -2.53
CA PRO A 7 13.66 19.20 -2.62
C PRO A 7 12.55 18.28 -2.08
N PRO A 8 12.39 17.01 -2.52
CA PRO A 8 11.37 16.15 -1.95
C PRO A 8 11.61 15.83 -0.47
N LEU A 9 12.87 15.71 -0.02
CA LEU A 9 13.19 15.50 1.39
C LEU A 9 12.85 16.72 2.26
N ALA A 10 13.13 17.94 1.77
CA ALA A 10 12.80 19.17 2.46
C ALA A 10 11.27 19.35 2.55
N LEU A 11 10.54 19.03 1.48
CA LEU A 11 9.08 19.01 1.49
C LEU A 11 8.53 18.02 2.53
N LEU A 12 9.04 16.78 2.53
CA LEU A 12 8.65 15.76 3.51
C LEU A 12 8.96 16.18 4.95
N ALA A 13 10.14 16.76 5.19
CA ALA A 13 10.55 17.24 6.51
C ALA A 13 9.67 18.40 6.98
N ALA A 14 9.41 19.38 6.11
CA ALA A 14 8.54 20.51 6.41
C ALA A 14 7.12 20.04 6.70
N ALA A 15 6.53 19.22 5.83
CA ALA A 15 5.19 18.66 6.03
C ALA A 15 5.08 17.87 7.34
N SER A 16 6.07 17.02 7.63
CA SER A 16 6.12 16.23 8.88
C SER A 16 6.19 17.13 10.12
N TRP A 17 7.01 18.20 10.06
CA TRP A 17 7.14 19.16 11.14
C TRP A 17 5.85 19.94 11.37
N PHE A 18 5.21 20.39 10.28
CA PHE A 18 3.95 21.12 10.31
C PHE A 18 2.75 20.25 10.69
N GLY A 19 2.83 18.93 10.48
CA GLY A 19 1.83 17.96 10.90
C GLY A 19 1.54 17.96 12.40
N ARG A 20 2.48 18.39 13.25
CA ARG A 20 2.31 18.44 14.72
C ARG A 20 1.22 19.42 15.19
N TRP A 21 0.84 20.37 14.35
CA TRP A 21 -0.21 21.35 14.66
C TRP A 21 -1.58 20.92 14.14
N VAL A 22 -1.65 19.80 13.42
CA VAL A 22 -2.93 19.24 12.98
C VAL A 22 -3.68 18.66 14.18
N ARG A 23 -5.00 18.87 14.19
CA ARG A 23 -5.88 18.41 15.27
C ARG A 23 -6.48 17.04 14.94
N PRO A 24 -6.70 16.19 15.97
CA PRO A 24 -7.43 14.93 15.82
C PRO A 24 -8.77 15.12 15.12
N GLY A 25 -9.08 14.22 14.19
CA GLY A 25 -10.31 14.26 13.40
C GLY A 25 -11.18 13.02 13.60
N ALA A 26 -12.50 13.20 13.51
CA ALA A 26 -13.51 12.13 13.46
C ALA A 26 -13.19 10.94 14.37
N ASP A 27 -12.77 9.81 13.78
CA ASP A 27 -12.53 8.54 14.47
C ASP A 27 -11.45 8.61 15.57
N ASP A 28 -10.51 9.55 15.48
CA ASP A 28 -9.49 9.74 16.52
C ASP A 28 -10.13 10.01 17.89
N TRP A 29 -11.21 10.80 17.92
CA TRP A 29 -11.93 11.10 19.16
C TRP A 29 -12.65 9.89 19.75
N CYS A 30 -12.94 8.88 18.94
CA CYS A 30 -13.51 7.62 19.41
C CYS A 30 -12.42 6.66 19.93
N PHE A 31 -11.25 6.66 19.29
CA PHE A 31 -10.17 5.73 19.62
C PHE A 31 -9.34 6.17 20.82
N LEU A 32 -9.06 7.47 20.96
CA LEU A 32 -8.20 8.00 22.02
C LEU A 32 -8.71 7.68 23.43
N PRO A 33 -10.00 7.92 23.77
CA PRO A 33 -10.54 7.56 25.08
C PRO A 33 -10.56 6.04 25.30
N ARG A 34 -10.92 5.27 24.25
CA ARG A 34 -10.96 3.82 24.33
C ARG A 34 -9.60 3.22 24.67
N VAL A 35 -8.54 3.69 24.04
CA VAL A 35 -7.17 3.23 24.31
C VAL A 35 -6.64 3.76 25.64
N ARG A 36 -7.08 4.95 26.08
CA ARG A 36 -6.76 5.47 27.41
C ARG A 36 -7.35 4.58 28.51
N ASP A 37 -8.60 4.18 28.34
CA ASP A 37 -9.37 3.50 29.40
C ASP A 37 -9.15 1.97 29.39
N ASP A 38 -9.05 1.36 28.21
CA ASP A 38 -8.98 -0.11 28.06
C ASP A 38 -7.69 -0.62 27.40
N GLY A 39 -6.76 0.29 27.07
CA GLY A 39 -5.52 -0.05 26.37
C GLY A 39 -5.73 -0.51 24.92
N ILE A 40 -4.64 -0.94 24.30
CA ILE A 40 -4.63 -1.40 22.90
C ILE A 40 -5.45 -2.68 22.73
N SER A 41 -5.36 -3.61 23.69
CA SER A 41 -6.14 -4.85 23.69
C SER A 41 -7.64 -4.58 23.73
N GLY A 42 -8.08 -3.55 24.47
CA GLY A 42 -9.48 -3.15 24.50
C GLY A 42 -9.99 -2.63 23.15
N LEU A 43 -9.15 -1.94 22.39
CA LEU A 43 -9.47 -1.50 21.02
C LEU A 43 -9.48 -2.68 20.03
N VAL A 44 -8.51 -3.59 20.12
CA VAL A 44 -8.47 -4.82 19.30
C VAL A 44 -9.69 -5.69 19.57
N GLY A 45 -10.03 -5.89 20.85
CA GLY A 45 -11.22 -6.61 21.27
C GLY A 45 -12.49 -5.99 20.70
N LYS A 46 -12.65 -4.67 20.82
CA LYS A 46 -13.79 -3.96 20.22
C LYS A 46 -13.89 -4.18 18.71
N PHE A 47 -12.77 -4.05 17.98
CA PHE A 47 -12.78 -4.25 16.53
C PHE A 47 -13.15 -5.68 16.16
N TYR A 48 -12.64 -6.67 16.90
CA TYR A 48 -12.88 -8.07 16.63
C TYR A 48 -14.30 -8.52 16.99
N PHE A 49 -14.79 -8.14 18.17
CA PHE A 49 -16.07 -8.62 18.70
C PHE A 49 -17.26 -7.75 18.28
N ASP A 50 -17.08 -6.43 18.14
CA ASP A 50 -18.21 -5.50 18.03
C ASP A 50 -18.27 -4.75 16.68
N ASP A 51 -17.12 -4.40 16.09
CA ASP A 51 -17.10 -3.47 14.93
C ASP A 51 -16.94 -4.15 13.56
N ASN A 52 -15.75 -4.65 13.18
CA ASN A 52 -15.50 -5.02 11.77
C ASN A 52 -14.47 -6.12 11.51
N GLY A 53 -13.78 -6.61 12.55
CA GLY A 53 -12.76 -7.66 12.44
C GLY A 53 -11.36 -7.18 12.04
N ARG A 54 -11.14 -5.88 11.80
CA ARG A 54 -9.84 -5.33 11.36
C ARG A 54 -8.83 -5.25 12.50
N VAL A 55 -8.39 -6.41 13.00
CA VAL A 55 -7.52 -6.54 14.18
C VAL A 55 -6.16 -5.87 14.00
N ALA A 56 -5.54 -5.99 12.81
CA ALA A 56 -4.28 -5.30 12.52
C ALA A 56 -4.46 -3.78 12.47
N ASN A 57 -5.60 -3.32 11.95
CA ASN A 57 -5.94 -1.90 11.96
C ASN A 57 -6.07 -1.37 13.40
N ALA A 58 -6.84 -2.06 14.24
CA ALA A 58 -6.99 -1.72 15.66
C ALA A 58 -5.64 -1.68 16.39
N LEU A 59 -4.73 -2.62 16.09
CA LEU A 59 -3.40 -2.64 16.67
C LEU A 59 -2.59 -1.40 16.29
N LEU A 60 -2.55 -1.03 15.01
CA LEU A 60 -1.79 0.13 14.54
C LEU A 60 -2.42 1.46 14.98
N VAL A 61 -3.76 1.53 15.01
CA VAL A 61 -4.48 2.67 15.60
C VAL A 61 -4.15 2.80 17.08
N GLY A 62 -4.21 1.68 17.82
CA GLY A 62 -3.85 1.63 19.23
C GLY A 62 -2.40 2.05 19.48
N ALA A 63 -1.47 1.71 18.58
CA ALA A 63 -0.06 2.04 18.72
C ALA A 63 0.21 3.56 18.76
N TYR A 64 -0.47 4.36 17.93
CA TYR A 64 -0.35 5.83 18.03
C TYR A 64 -1.25 6.37 19.14
N ALA A 65 -2.48 5.87 19.28
CA ALA A 65 -3.45 6.37 20.26
C ALA A 65 -3.01 6.15 21.72
N LYS A 66 -2.13 5.16 21.98
CA LYS A 66 -1.51 4.96 23.30
C LYS A 66 -0.80 6.21 23.82
N PHE A 67 -0.23 7.02 22.92
CA PHE A 67 0.44 8.27 23.27
C PHE A 67 -0.48 9.49 23.21
N GLN A 68 -1.79 9.27 23.09
CA GLN A 68 -2.83 10.29 23.10
C GLN A 68 -2.53 11.40 22.07
N VAL A 69 -2.60 12.66 22.48
CA VAL A 69 -2.31 13.83 21.64
C VAL A 69 -0.90 13.75 21.04
N ALA A 70 0.11 13.35 21.81
CA ALA A 70 1.48 13.25 21.31
C ALA A 70 1.59 12.22 20.18
N GLY A 71 0.88 11.09 20.29
CA GLY A 71 0.82 10.09 19.23
C GLY A 71 0.29 10.65 17.91
N HIS A 72 -0.78 11.44 17.98
CA HIS A 72 -1.32 12.14 16.81
C HIS A 72 -0.31 13.16 16.25
N GLN A 73 0.29 13.99 17.10
CA GLN A 73 1.22 15.04 16.65
C GLN A 73 2.46 14.47 15.94
N TRP A 74 3.01 13.37 16.44
CA TRP A 74 4.21 12.77 15.86
C TRP A 74 3.93 11.75 14.76
N TYR A 75 2.66 11.37 14.53
CA TYR A 75 2.29 10.41 13.51
C TYR A 75 2.77 10.78 12.10
N PRO A 76 2.59 12.03 11.59
CA PRO A 76 3.06 12.38 10.24
C PRO A 76 4.56 12.18 10.07
N LEU A 77 5.36 12.55 11.09
CA LEU A 77 6.80 12.33 11.05
C LEU A 77 7.16 10.84 11.04
N ILE A 78 6.59 10.06 11.97
CA ILE A 78 6.91 8.64 12.12
C ILE A 78 6.49 7.86 10.87
N SER A 79 5.27 8.09 10.39
CA SER A 79 4.75 7.47 9.16
C SER A 79 5.55 7.92 7.94
N GLY A 80 5.83 9.21 7.77
CA GLY A 80 6.63 9.71 6.66
C GLY A 80 8.03 9.11 6.60
N VAL A 81 8.71 8.99 7.75
CA VAL A 81 10.02 8.32 7.86
C VAL A 81 9.90 6.83 7.55
N LEU A 82 8.86 6.15 8.04
CA LEU A 82 8.61 4.74 7.74
C LEU A 82 8.42 4.50 6.25
N VAL A 83 7.56 5.29 5.58
CA VAL A 83 7.31 5.19 4.14
C VAL A 83 8.61 5.41 3.36
N LEU A 84 9.34 6.48 3.67
CA LEU A 84 10.62 6.77 3.02
C LEU A 84 11.63 5.63 3.23
N ALA A 85 11.77 5.12 4.44
CA ALA A 85 12.73 4.06 4.78
C ALA A 85 12.40 2.76 4.05
N VAL A 86 11.12 2.36 4.00
CA VAL A 86 10.69 1.15 3.29
C VAL A 86 10.95 1.29 1.79
N LEU A 87 10.50 2.39 1.17
CA LEU A 87 10.69 2.60 -0.27
C LEU A 87 12.17 2.71 -0.63
N TRP A 88 12.98 3.34 0.23
CA TRP A 88 14.42 3.42 0.05
C TRP A 88 15.10 2.05 0.15
N ALA A 89 14.74 1.24 1.16
CA ALA A 89 15.27 -0.10 1.31
C ALA A 89 14.90 -0.98 0.11
N VAL A 90 13.65 -0.95 -0.33
CA VAL A 90 13.18 -1.68 -1.52
C VAL A 90 13.94 -1.23 -2.77
N ALA A 91 14.07 0.08 -3.01
CA ALA A 91 14.82 0.61 -4.15
C ALA A 91 16.29 0.15 -4.15
N VAL A 92 16.98 0.26 -3.01
CA VAL A 92 18.37 -0.19 -2.88
C VAL A 92 18.49 -1.70 -3.15
N LEU A 93 17.61 -2.51 -2.58
CA LEU A 93 17.64 -3.96 -2.72
C LEU A 93 17.27 -4.41 -4.12
N ALA A 94 16.29 -3.77 -4.76
CA ALA A 94 15.88 -4.06 -6.13
C ALA A 94 17.01 -3.75 -7.12
N LEU A 95 17.64 -2.57 -7.01
CA LEU A 95 18.79 -2.19 -7.86
C LEU A 95 19.96 -3.17 -7.68
N ARG A 96 20.27 -3.56 -6.43
CA ARG A 96 21.30 -4.57 -6.13
C ARG A 96 20.93 -5.94 -6.70
N ARG A 97 19.67 -6.37 -6.56
CA ARG A 97 19.21 -7.69 -7.05
C ARG A 97 19.23 -7.76 -8.57
N ALA A 98 18.99 -6.64 -9.24
CA ALA A 98 19.11 -6.47 -10.69
C ALA A 98 20.57 -6.28 -11.18
N ALA A 99 21.56 -6.30 -10.27
CA ALA A 99 22.97 -6.05 -10.57
C ALA A 99 23.22 -4.71 -11.30
N LEU A 100 22.44 -3.69 -10.94
CA LEU A 100 22.54 -2.35 -11.49
C LEU A 100 23.41 -1.47 -10.58
N ARG A 101 24.35 -0.77 -11.20
CA ARG A 101 25.13 0.31 -10.61
C ARG A 101 24.45 1.64 -10.94
N THR A 102 24.23 2.45 -9.93
CA THR A 102 23.65 3.80 -10.06
C THR A 102 24.51 4.80 -9.31
N PRO A 103 24.50 6.09 -9.68
CA PRO A 103 25.14 7.13 -8.90
C PRO A 103 24.67 7.13 -7.43
N ARG A 104 25.53 7.58 -6.52
CA ARG A 104 25.18 7.72 -5.10
C ARG A 104 24.00 8.68 -4.94
N GLY A 105 23.00 8.27 -4.17
CA GLY A 105 21.78 9.05 -3.93
C GLY A 105 20.63 8.80 -4.91
N THR A 106 20.81 8.01 -5.98
CA THR A 106 19.70 7.69 -6.91
C THR A 106 18.55 6.95 -6.21
N ALA A 107 18.85 5.93 -5.39
CA ALA A 107 17.82 5.22 -4.63
C ALA A 107 17.09 6.12 -3.63
N LEU A 108 17.80 7.09 -3.03
CA LEU A 108 17.22 8.07 -2.12
C LEU A 108 16.32 9.06 -2.86
N LEU A 109 16.74 9.55 -4.03
CA LEU A 109 15.91 10.39 -4.89
C LEU A 109 14.63 9.68 -5.30
N LEU A 110 14.72 8.42 -5.75
CA LEU A 110 13.56 7.60 -6.10
C LEU A 110 12.61 7.48 -4.92
N ALA A 111 13.10 7.03 -3.78
CA ALA A 111 12.28 6.86 -2.59
C ALA A 111 11.66 8.17 -2.10
N ALA A 112 12.43 9.27 -2.06
CA ALA A 112 11.94 10.57 -1.62
C ALA A 112 10.87 11.13 -2.57
N MET A 113 11.07 11.03 -3.88
CA MET A 113 10.08 11.47 -4.87
C MET A 113 8.81 10.62 -4.79
N THR A 114 8.93 9.29 -4.82
CA THR A 114 7.77 8.38 -4.68
C THR A 114 7.02 8.65 -3.37
N THR A 115 7.72 8.84 -2.25
CA THR A 115 7.11 9.18 -0.97
C THR A 115 6.36 10.51 -1.03
N ALA A 116 6.98 11.56 -1.58
CA ALA A 116 6.35 12.87 -1.72
C ALA A 116 5.10 12.82 -2.61
N LEU A 117 5.17 12.13 -3.75
CA LEU A 117 4.03 11.97 -4.65
C LEU A 117 2.90 11.19 -3.97
N PHE A 118 3.23 10.04 -3.38
CA PHE A 118 2.27 9.17 -2.72
C PHE A 118 1.54 9.87 -1.56
N LEU A 119 2.25 10.70 -0.78
CA LEU A 119 1.65 11.38 0.37
C LEU A 119 0.94 12.69 0.03
N PHE A 120 1.38 13.42 -1.01
CA PHE A 120 0.97 14.82 -1.23
C PHE A 120 0.21 15.10 -2.53
N VAL A 121 0.26 14.23 -3.54
CA VAL A 121 -0.44 14.46 -4.81
C VAL A 121 -1.92 14.04 -4.75
N THR A 122 -2.30 13.30 -3.72
CA THR A 122 -3.69 12.97 -3.41
C THR A 122 -4.58 14.22 -3.26
N PRO A 123 -5.86 14.20 -3.69
CA PRO A 123 -6.77 15.35 -3.57
C PRO A 123 -7.02 15.86 -2.15
N ASN A 124 -6.65 15.08 -1.12
CA ASN A 124 -6.88 15.39 0.28
C ASN A 124 -5.73 14.86 1.13
N THR A 125 -4.63 15.62 1.15
CA THR A 125 -3.44 15.33 1.96
C THR A 125 -3.74 15.15 3.44
N TYR A 126 -4.78 15.82 3.96
CA TYR A 126 -5.20 15.63 5.35
C TYR A 126 -5.59 14.17 5.61
N LYS A 127 -6.44 13.56 4.79
CA LYS A 127 -6.85 12.17 4.98
C LYS A 127 -5.74 11.16 4.73
N THR A 128 -4.82 11.48 3.82
CA THR A 128 -3.71 10.57 3.44
C THR A 128 -2.57 10.59 4.46
N PHE A 129 -2.20 11.77 4.96
CA PHE A 129 -0.97 11.94 5.74
C PHE A 129 -1.20 12.46 7.16
N TYR A 130 -2.10 13.41 7.35
CA TYR A 130 -2.26 14.08 8.64
C TYR A 130 -3.31 13.46 9.56
N TRP A 131 -4.24 12.65 9.03
CA TRP A 131 -5.26 11.96 9.80
C TRP A 131 -4.84 10.49 10.04
N PRO A 132 -4.37 10.13 11.25
CA PRO A 132 -3.77 8.82 11.49
C PRO A 132 -4.73 7.66 11.25
N ALA A 133 -5.99 7.76 11.68
CA ALA A 133 -6.97 6.69 11.48
C ALA A 133 -7.16 6.32 10.00
N ALA A 134 -7.29 7.33 9.12
CA ALA A 134 -7.40 7.08 7.68
C ALA A 134 -6.08 6.61 7.07
N SER A 135 -4.96 7.20 7.47
CA SER A 135 -3.63 6.84 6.97
C SER A 135 -3.22 5.40 7.34
N VAL A 136 -3.50 4.96 8.57
CA VAL A 136 -3.33 3.56 9.00
C VAL A 136 -4.17 2.60 8.16
N SER A 137 -5.38 3.04 7.77
CA SER A 137 -6.34 2.22 7.05
C SER A 137 -6.09 2.12 5.55
N HIS A 138 -5.48 3.13 4.93
CA HIS A 138 -5.41 3.21 3.46
C HIS A 138 -4.07 3.69 2.89
N THR A 139 -3.15 4.22 3.71
CA THR A 139 -1.85 4.74 3.24
C THR A 139 -0.68 3.87 3.69
N LEU A 140 -0.65 3.45 4.95
CA LEU A 140 0.35 2.50 5.45
C LEU A 140 0.24 1.08 4.88
N PRO A 141 -0.95 0.51 4.62
CA PRO A 141 -1.06 -0.87 4.15
C PRO A 141 -0.28 -1.15 2.84
N PRO A 142 -0.40 -0.36 1.76
CA PRO A 142 0.35 -0.64 0.53
C PRO A 142 1.87 -0.48 0.75
N VAL A 143 2.30 0.40 1.66
CA VAL A 143 3.71 0.55 2.04
C VAL A 143 4.22 -0.68 2.80
N LEU A 144 3.43 -1.20 3.74
CA LEU A 144 3.75 -2.44 4.45
C LEU A 144 3.75 -3.65 3.51
N ALA A 145 2.92 -3.65 2.46
CA ALA A 145 3.01 -4.63 1.38
C ALA A 145 4.36 -4.54 0.63
N CYS A 146 4.84 -3.33 0.32
CA CYS A 146 6.19 -3.15 -0.23
C CYS A 146 7.28 -3.64 0.73
N ALA A 147 7.12 -3.45 2.05
CA ALA A 147 8.08 -3.95 3.03
C ALA A 147 8.26 -5.48 2.99
N ALA A 148 7.21 -6.24 2.60
CA ALA A 148 7.30 -7.69 2.42
C ALA A 148 8.26 -8.11 1.27
N LEU A 149 8.62 -7.19 0.36
CA LEU A 149 9.63 -7.43 -0.67
C LEU A 149 11.06 -7.47 -0.11
N ILE A 150 11.31 -6.84 1.04
CA ILE A 150 12.64 -6.78 1.65
C ILE A 150 13.22 -8.19 1.93
N PRO A 151 12.53 -9.08 2.69
CA PRO A 151 13.05 -10.42 2.92
C PRO A 151 13.13 -11.25 1.64
N LEU A 152 12.23 -11.05 0.67
CA LEU A 152 12.30 -11.70 -0.65
C LEU A 152 13.61 -11.34 -1.39
N LEU A 153 13.96 -10.05 -1.42
CA LEU A 153 15.15 -9.54 -2.10
C LEU A 153 16.46 -9.93 -1.39
N LEU A 154 16.41 -10.12 -0.07
CA LEU A 154 17.54 -10.55 0.77
C LEU A 154 17.75 -12.07 0.80
N ALA A 155 16.74 -12.87 0.47
CA ALA A 155 16.80 -14.33 0.59
C ALA A 155 17.79 -14.96 -0.40
N ARG A 156 19.01 -15.29 0.08
CA ARG A 156 20.06 -15.98 -0.69
C ARG A 156 20.29 -17.44 -0.30
N THR A 157 19.87 -17.83 0.90
CA THR A 157 20.06 -19.17 1.46
C THR A 157 18.73 -19.90 1.62
N ARG A 158 18.76 -21.23 1.80
CA ARG A 158 17.55 -22.01 2.06
C ARG A 158 16.78 -21.50 3.29
N ARG A 159 17.49 -21.22 4.39
CA ARG A 159 16.88 -20.64 5.61
C ARG A 159 16.28 -19.26 5.35
N GLY A 160 17.00 -18.39 4.62
CA GLY A 160 16.48 -17.07 4.25
C GLY A 160 15.22 -17.14 3.39
N ARG A 161 15.14 -18.11 2.47
CA ARG A 161 13.94 -18.35 1.66
C ARG A 161 12.74 -18.80 2.50
N VAL A 162 12.95 -19.69 3.47
CA VAL A 162 11.88 -20.10 4.40
C VAL A 162 11.38 -18.90 5.19
N VAL A 163 12.29 -18.11 5.77
CA VAL A 163 11.92 -16.88 6.51
C VAL A 163 11.14 -15.92 5.62
N ALA A 164 11.56 -15.71 4.37
CA ALA A 164 10.85 -14.83 3.44
C ALA A 164 9.43 -15.31 3.12
N ILE A 165 9.22 -16.62 2.96
CA ILE A 165 7.89 -17.20 2.73
C ILE A 165 7.02 -17.06 3.99
N THR A 166 7.56 -17.41 5.17
CA THR A 166 6.84 -17.27 6.44
C THR A 166 6.42 -15.83 6.68
N LEU A 167 7.34 -14.87 6.46
CA LEU A 167 7.02 -13.45 6.57
C LEU A 167 5.99 -13.01 5.53
N ALA A 168 6.00 -13.55 4.31
CA ALA A 168 4.97 -13.25 3.32
C ALA A 168 3.59 -13.70 3.78
N VAL A 169 3.46 -14.92 4.32
CA VAL A 169 2.21 -15.44 4.86
C VAL A 169 1.70 -14.55 6.01
N LEU A 170 2.56 -14.26 6.99
CA LEU A 170 2.19 -13.48 8.16
C LEU A 170 1.84 -12.02 7.80
N MET A 171 2.65 -11.38 6.96
CA MET A 171 2.40 -10.01 6.52
C MET A 171 1.13 -9.92 5.67
N ALA A 172 0.88 -10.89 4.79
CA ALA A 172 -0.34 -10.88 3.96
C ALA A 172 -1.61 -11.09 4.81
N ALA A 173 -1.56 -11.97 5.82
CA ALA A 173 -2.66 -12.12 6.78
C ALA A 173 -2.88 -10.84 7.60
N PHE A 174 -1.79 -10.23 8.07
CA PHE A 174 -1.84 -8.94 8.78
C PHE A 174 -2.47 -7.86 7.90
N LEU A 175 -2.02 -7.71 6.65
CA LEU A 175 -2.54 -6.74 5.68
C LEU A 175 -4.02 -6.95 5.37
N ALA A 176 -4.47 -8.20 5.24
CA ALA A 176 -5.87 -8.51 5.01
C ALA A 176 -6.80 -8.07 6.14
N THR A 177 -6.31 -8.10 7.39
CA THR A 177 -7.03 -7.56 8.55
C THR A 177 -6.71 -6.08 8.81
N LEU A 178 -5.89 -5.45 7.97
CA LEU A 178 -5.53 -4.04 8.06
C LEU A 178 -6.32 -3.21 7.07
N SER A 179 -6.41 -3.63 5.80
CA SER A 179 -7.11 -2.98 4.68
C SER A 179 -7.58 -4.02 3.65
N GLU A 180 -8.89 -4.07 3.44
CA GLU A 180 -9.54 -4.92 2.44
C GLU A 180 -9.11 -4.55 1.01
N GLU A 181 -9.06 -3.27 0.70
CA GLU A 181 -8.66 -2.74 -0.61
C GLU A 181 -7.21 -3.11 -0.94
N THR A 182 -6.28 -2.89 0.00
CA THR A 182 -4.88 -3.28 -0.19
C THR A 182 -4.74 -4.80 -0.32
N ALA A 183 -5.54 -5.59 0.39
CA ALA A 183 -5.54 -7.05 0.28
C ALA A 183 -5.86 -7.50 -1.16
N ILE A 184 -6.83 -6.86 -1.82
CA ILE A 184 -7.17 -7.10 -3.22
C ILE A 184 -5.97 -6.78 -4.12
N VAL A 185 -5.35 -5.60 -3.94
CA VAL A 185 -4.18 -5.19 -4.72
C VAL A 185 -3.04 -6.20 -4.57
N VAL A 186 -2.74 -6.62 -3.35
CA VAL A 186 -1.71 -7.63 -3.06
C VAL A 186 -2.01 -8.94 -3.78
N VAL A 187 -3.24 -9.46 -3.71
CA VAL A 187 -3.60 -10.71 -4.39
C VAL A 187 -3.48 -10.57 -5.91
N MET A 188 -3.93 -9.46 -6.49
CA MET A 188 -3.81 -9.21 -7.93
C MET A 188 -2.33 -9.16 -8.37
N VAL A 189 -1.48 -8.47 -7.62
CA VAL A 189 -0.02 -8.40 -7.90
C VAL A 189 0.63 -9.78 -7.77
N LEU A 190 0.29 -10.56 -6.74
CA LEU A 190 0.84 -11.91 -6.53
C LEU A 190 0.37 -12.89 -7.62
N LEU A 191 -0.88 -12.81 -8.05
CA LEU A 191 -1.42 -13.61 -9.17
C LEU A 191 -0.73 -13.24 -10.49
N ALA A 192 -0.59 -11.95 -10.79
CA ALA A 192 0.14 -11.50 -11.97
C ALA A 192 1.60 -12.01 -11.94
N ALA A 193 2.28 -11.88 -10.80
CA ALA A 193 3.63 -12.40 -10.61
C ALA A 193 3.71 -13.92 -10.83
N LEU A 194 2.75 -14.69 -10.32
CA LEU A 194 2.66 -16.14 -10.54
C LEU A 194 2.51 -16.48 -12.03
N LEU A 195 1.60 -15.80 -12.72
CA LEU A 195 1.32 -16.03 -14.14
C LEU A 195 2.54 -15.74 -15.01
N VAL A 196 3.22 -14.60 -14.80
CA VAL A 196 4.38 -14.22 -15.60
C VAL A 196 5.67 -14.94 -15.18
N SER A 197 5.73 -15.51 -13.97
CA SER A 197 6.95 -16.16 -13.42
C SER A 197 7.55 -17.22 -14.33
N GLY A 198 6.72 -17.94 -15.10
CA GLY A 198 7.17 -18.99 -16.01
C GLY A 198 8.02 -18.46 -17.18
N ARG A 199 7.86 -17.19 -17.55
CA ARG A 199 8.56 -16.53 -18.66
C ARG A 199 9.61 -15.52 -18.19
N VAL A 200 9.38 -14.91 -17.04
CA VAL A 200 10.20 -13.81 -16.52
C VAL A 200 11.28 -14.28 -15.55
N VAL A 201 10.96 -15.24 -14.70
CA VAL A 201 11.86 -15.64 -13.60
C VAL A 201 12.76 -16.80 -14.03
N PRO A 202 14.09 -16.70 -13.80
CA PRO A 202 15.03 -17.79 -14.07
C PRO A 202 14.62 -19.09 -13.39
N ALA A 203 14.86 -20.23 -14.05
CA ALA A 203 14.42 -21.54 -13.56
C ALA A 203 14.88 -21.84 -12.11
N ALA A 204 16.11 -21.45 -11.75
CA ALA A 204 16.69 -21.66 -10.43
C ALA A 204 15.98 -20.92 -9.28
N GLU A 205 15.30 -19.80 -9.57
CA GLU A 205 14.60 -18.97 -8.57
C GLU A 205 13.07 -19.13 -8.65
N ARG A 206 12.56 -19.71 -9.74
CA ARG A 206 11.12 -19.78 -10.04
C ARG A 206 10.32 -20.49 -8.96
N GLY A 207 10.80 -21.63 -8.46
CA GLY A 207 10.10 -22.39 -7.42
C GLY A 207 9.96 -21.57 -6.13
N PHE A 208 11.00 -20.84 -5.75
CA PHE A 208 10.98 -19.97 -4.58
C PHE A 208 10.01 -18.80 -4.75
N VAL A 209 10.07 -18.07 -5.87
CA VAL A 209 9.15 -16.95 -6.14
C VAL A 209 7.70 -17.41 -6.16
N ARG A 210 7.41 -18.55 -6.81
CA ARG A 210 6.06 -19.11 -6.83
C ARG A 210 5.56 -19.46 -5.43
N LEU A 211 6.39 -20.13 -4.62
CA LEU A 211 6.01 -20.49 -3.26
C LEU A 211 5.81 -19.24 -2.37
N TRP A 212 6.63 -18.20 -2.56
CA TRP A 212 6.46 -16.91 -1.90
C TRP A 212 5.13 -16.25 -2.27
N CYS A 213 4.77 -16.23 -3.55
CA CYS A 213 3.48 -15.69 -4.00
C CYS A 213 2.28 -16.51 -3.49
N VAL A 214 2.34 -17.85 -3.58
CA VAL A 214 1.30 -18.73 -3.04
C VAL A 214 1.16 -18.54 -1.53
N GLY A 215 2.28 -18.43 -0.82
CA GLY A 215 2.28 -18.13 0.62
C GLY A 215 1.61 -16.79 0.94
N GLY A 216 1.92 -15.75 0.18
CA GLY A 216 1.24 -14.45 0.31
C GLY A 216 -0.27 -14.56 0.07
N ILE A 217 -0.70 -15.22 -1.01
CA ILE A 217 -2.14 -15.43 -1.30
C ILE A 217 -2.83 -16.22 -0.19
N ALA A 218 -2.20 -17.30 0.30
CA ALA A 218 -2.73 -18.09 1.40
C ALA A 218 -2.82 -17.29 2.70
N GLY A 219 -1.82 -16.44 2.98
CA GLY A 219 -1.84 -15.50 4.10
C GLY A 219 -3.00 -14.50 3.99
N THR A 220 -3.17 -13.87 2.82
CA THR A 220 -4.31 -12.96 2.58
C THR A 220 -5.64 -13.69 2.77
N ALA A 221 -5.79 -14.90 2.24
CA ALA A 221 -7.01 -15.69 2.41
C ALA A 221 -7.30 -16.01 3.88
N ALA A 222 -6.27 -16.36 4.67
CA ALA A 222 -6.41 -16.60 6.10
C ALA A 222 -6.83 -15.34 6.87
N GLY A 223 -6.22 -14.18 6.57
CA GLY A 223 -6.60 -12.92 7.21
C GLY A 223 -7.99 -12.43 6.78
N ALA A 224 -8.36 -12.61 5.51
CA ALA A 224 -9.70 -12.33 5.01
C ALA A 224 -10.75 -13.23 5.68
N LEU A 225 -10.42 -14.50 5.92
CA LEU A 225 -11.29 -15.40 6.66
C LEU A 225 -11.53 -14.87 8.08
N VAL A 226 -10.47 -14.50 8.82
CA VAL A 226 -10.58 -13.89 10.15
C VAL A 226 -11.46 -12.64 10.12
N LEU A 227 -11.27 -11.77 9.13
CA LEU A 227 -12.06 -10.55 8.97
C LEU A 227 -13.55 -10.88 8.76
N ILE A 228 -13.86 -11.74 7.79
CA ILE A 228 -15.22 -12.07 7.37
C ILE A 228 -15.98 -12.87 8.43
N THR A 229 -15.31 -13.79 9.12
CA THR A 229 -15.91 -14.65 10.16
C THR A 229 -15.84 -14.06 11.56
N SER A 230 -15.26 -12.87 11.73
CA SER A 230 -15.22 -12.22 13.04
C SER A 230 -16.65 -11.91 13.54
N PRO A 231 -16.90 -12.00 14.87
CA PRO A 231 -18.18 -11.62 15.43
C PRO A 231 -18.58 -10.19 15.07
N GLY A 232 -17.65 -9.24 15.16
CA GLY A 232 -17.91 -7.83 14.85
C GLY A 232 -18.34 -7.62 13.40
N SER A 233 -17.69 -8.29 12.44
CA SER A 233 -18.10 -8.23 11.03
C SER A 233 -19.50 -8.78 10.81
N THR A 234 -19.86 -9.87 11.51
CA THR A 234 -21.19 -10.48 11.44
C THR A 234 -22.26 -9.55 12.02
N THR A 235 -22.06 -9.05 13.24
CA THR A 235 -22.98 -8.09 13.89
C THR A 235 -23.13 -6.81 13.09
N ARG A 236 -22.05 -6.31 12.47
CA ARG A 236 -22.11 -5.14 11.59
C ARG A 236 -22.92 -5.40 10.33
N ARG A 237 -22.76 -6.56 9.68
CA ARG A 237 -23.57 -6.91 8.49
C ARG A 237 -25.06 -7.00 8.83
N GLU A 238 -25.39 -7.63 9.95
CA GLU A 238 -26.77 -7.70 10.46
C GLU A 238 -27.32 -6.29 10.74
N ARG A 239 -26.55 -5.46 11.47
CA ARG A 239 -26.96 -4.11 11.85
C ARG A 239 -27.22 -3.18 10.66
N PHE A 240 -26.44 -3.31 9.59
CA PHE A 240 -26.57 -2.48 8.39
C PHE A 240 -27.35 -3.15 7.24
N GLY A 241 -27.96 -4.32 7.46
CA GLY A 241 -28.76 -5.02 6.45
C GLY A 241 -27.96 -5.42 5.19
N ALA A 242 -26.64 -5.54 5.31
CA ALA A 242 -25.72 -5.72 4.18
C ALA A 242 -25.87 -7.08 3.47
N GLU A 243 -26.65 -8.01 4.04
CA GLU A 243 -26.98 -9.30 3.40
C GLU A 243 -27.84 -9.12 2.14
N THR A 244 -28.53 -7.99 2.00
CA THR A 244 -29.46 -7.73 0.88
C THR A 244 -28.87 -6.87 -0.23
N THR A 245 -27.67 -6.30 -0.04
CA THR A 245 -27.04 -5.42 -1.03
C THR A 245 -26.20 -6.24 -2.01
N SER A 246 -26.73 -6.48 -3.21
CA SER A 246 -26.00 -7.23 -4.25
C SER A 246 -24.84 -6.41 -4.80
N LEU A 247 -23.63 -6.67 -4.30
CA LEU A 247 -22.36 -6.11 -4.79
C LEU A 247 -22.14 -6.32 -6.29
N LEU A 248 -22.78 -7.36 -6.84
CA LEU A 248 -22.62 -7.83 -8.21
C LEU A 248 -23.81 -7.46 -9.11
N ALA A 249 -24.70 -6.56 -8.65
CA ALA A 249 -25.75 -6.03 -9.50
C ALA A 249 -25.13 -5.31 -10.72
N PRO A 250 -25.64 -5.53 -11.95
CA PRO A 250 -25.08 -4.92 -13.16
C PRO A 250 -24.94 -3.40 -13.06
N ASP A 251 -25.93 -2.71 -12.47
CA ASP A 251 -25.90 -1.27 -12.29
C ASP A 251 -24.81 -0.81 -11.31
N SER A 252 -24.59 -1.55 -10.22
CA SER A 252 -23.52 -1.27 -9.26
C SER A 252 -22.13 -1.49 -9.87
N LEU A 253 -21.96 -2.53 -10.69
CA LEU A 253 -20.71 -2.77 -11.43
C LEU A 253 -20.45 -1.65 -12.46
N ALA A 254 -21.48 -1.26 -13.22
CA ALA A 254 -21.37 -0.18 -14.19
C ALA A 254 -21.05 1.17 -13.52
N ALA A 255 -21.68 1.48 -12.38
CA ALA A 255 -21.40 2.68 -11.62
C ALA A 255 -19.98 2.66 -11.01
N SER A 256 -19.54 1.52 -10.47
CA SER A 256 -18.17 1.33 -9.97
C SER A 256 -17.13 1.53 -11.07
N LEU A 257 -17.44 1.11 -12.30
CA LEU A 257 -16.58 1.30 -13.47
C LEU A 257 -16.49 2.77 -13.87
N ARG A 258 -17.62 3.50 -13.88
CA ARG A 258 -17.62 4.95 -14.14
C ARG A 258 -16.81 5.72 -13.09
N ALA A 259 -17.03 5.43 -11.81
CA ALA A 259 -16.27 6.03 -10.72
C ALA A 259 -14.77 5.74 -10.88
N PHE A 260 -14.39 4.49 -11.22
CA PHE A 260 -12.99 4.16 -11.47
C PHE A 260 -12.40 4.90 -12.68
N ALA A 261 -13.17 5.07 -13.75
CA ALA A 261 -12.75 5.83 -14.92
C ALA A 261 -12.52 7.31 -14.57
N GLU A 262 -13.40 7.94 -13.78
CA GLU A 262 -13.23 9.32 -13.30
C GLU A 262 -11.97 9.49 -12.43
N ILE A 263 -11.74 8.54 -11.52
CA ILE A 263 -10.51 8.53 -10.70
C ILE A 263 -9.28 8.39 -11.60
N THR A 264 -9.32 7.48 -12.57
CA THR A 264 -8.24 7.26 -13.53
C THR A 264 -7.95 8.54 -14.31
N VAL A 265 -8.98 9.21 -14.84
CA VAL A 265 -8.82 10.49 -15.56
C VAL A 265 -8.17 11.53 -14.67
N THR A 266 -8.63 11.66 -13.42
CA THR A 266 -8.06 12.62 -12.47
C THR A 266 -6.58 12.31 -12.22
N VAL A 267 -6.22 11.05 -11.98
CA VAL A 267 -4.85 10.63 -11.72
C VAL A 267 -3.94 10.88 -12.94
N VAL A 268 -4.33 10.45 -14.14
CA VAL A 268 -3.47 10.59 -15.33
C VAL A 268 -3.36 12.03 -15.83
N THR A 269 -4.31 12.90 -15.51
CA THR A 269 -4.26 14.34 -15.84
C THR A 269 -3.56 15.17 -14.78
N THR A 270 -3.22 14.58 -13.62
CA THR A 270 -2.51 15.26 -12.54
C THR A 270 -1.02 15.38 -12.88
N TRP A 271 -0.60 16.58 -13.29
CA TRP A 271 0.75 16.85 -13.81
C TRP A 271 1.87 16.53 -12.82
N GLN A 272 1.62 16.56 -11.51
CA GLN A 272 2.62 16.28 -10.49
C GLN A 272 3.21 14.87 -10.63
N TYR A 273 2.45 13.90 -11.16
CA TYR A 273 2.97 12.56 -11.44
C TYR A 273 4.06 12.54 -12.53
N ALA A 274 4.24 13.61 -13.30
CA ALA A 274 5.41 13.78 -14.17
C ALA A 274 6.74 13.70 -13.39
N GLY A 275 6.73 13.99 -12.08
CA GLY A 275 7.88 13.78 -11.20
C GLY A 275 8.34 12.32 -11.13
N ALA A 276 7.40 11.36 -11.10
CA ALA A 276 7.73 9.93 -11.12
C ALA A 276 8.35 9.54 -12.47
N VAL A 277 7.76 10.02 -13.57
CA VAL A 277 8.28 9.80 -14.92
C VAL A 277 9.69 10.35 -15.07
N ALA A 278 9.93 11.59 -14.62
CA ALA A 278 11.24 12.23 -14.67
C ALA A 278 12.31 11.44 -13.89
N VAL A 279 12.00 11.00 -12.67
CA VAL A 279 12.94 10.19 -11.87
C VAL A 279 13.16 8.80 -12.47
N GLY A 280 12.14 8.18 -13.06
CA GLY A 280 12.25 6.92 -13.80
C GLY A 280 13.15 7.04 -15.03
N VAL A 281 13.00 8.12 -15.81
CA VAL A 281 13.87 8.43 -16.95
C VAL A 281 15.30 8.66 -16.50
N LEU A 282 15.51 9.45 -15.44
CA LEU A 282 16.85 9.66 -14.86
C LEU A 282 17.48 8.34 -14.40
N LEU A 283 16.71 7.46 -13.75
CA LEU A 283 17.18 6.14 -13.35
C LEU A 283 17.60 5.34 -14.59
N GLY A 284 16.78 5.29 -15.64
CA GLY A 284 17.08 4.60 -16.90
C GLY A 284 18.36 5.12 -17.58
N LEU A 285 18.54 6.44 -17.63
CA LEU A 285 19.70 7.07 -18.26
C LEU A 285 21.00 6.86 -17.46
N LEU A 286 20.91 6.84 -16.13
CA LEU A 286 22.08 6.80 -15.24
C LEU A 286 22.46 5.39 -14.78
N CYS A 287 21.55 4.42 -14.89
CA CYS A 287 21.85 3.05 -14.51
C CYS A 287 22.86 2.41 -15.48
N ARG A 288 23.75 1.60 -14.92
CA ARG A 288 24.76 0.82 -15.65
C ARG A 288 24.76 -0.61 -15.10
N ARG A 289 25.06 -1.59 -15.93
CA ARG A 289 25.33 -2.96 -15.48
C ARG A 289 26.71 -3.05 -14.81
N ALA A 290 26.97 -4.17 -14.15
CA ALA A 290 28.27 -4.43 -13.52
C ALA A 290 29.45 -4.40 -14.52
N ASP A 291 29.20 -4.74 -15.78
CA ASP A 291 30.12 -4.70 -16.92
C ASP A 291 30.28 -3.30 -17.55
N GLY A 292 29.60 -2.28 -17.01
CA GLY A 292 29.64 -0.90 -17.51
C GLY A 292 28.68 -0.61 -18.68
N THR A 293 27.98 -1.61 -19.21
CA THR A 293 27.04 -1.42 -20.32
C THR A 293 25.74 -0.76 -19.87
N THR A 294 25.05 -0.10 -20.81
CA THR A 294 23.69 0.41 -20.59
C THR A 294 22.71 -0.77 -20.47
N PRO A 295 21.85 -0.79 -19.44
CA PRO A 295 20.85 -1.85 -19.31
C PRO A 295 19.89 -1.80 -20.49
N ARG A 296 19.76 -2.93 -21.19
CA ARG A 296 18.69 -3.11 -22.19
C ARG A 296 17.39 -3.48 -21.49
N PRO A 297 16.22 -3.09 -22.04
CA PRO A 297 14.94 -3.59 -21.58
C PRO A 297 14.97 -5.13 -21.52
N PRO A 298 14.35 -5.75 -20.50
CA PRO A 298 14.28 -7.21 -20.45
C PRO A 298 13.56 -7.75 -21.68
N ALA A 299 13.90 -8.96 -22.12
CA ALA A 299 13.29 -9.57 -23.31
C ALA A 299 11.75 -9.66 -23.23
N HIS A 300 11.23 -9.76 -22.02
CA HIS A 300 9.81 -9.84 -21.70
C HIS A 300 9.23 -8.51 -21.17
N TRP A 301 9.86 -7.36 -21.46
CA TRP A 301 9.35 -6.06 -21.03
C TRP A 301 7.89 -5.81 -21.44
N PRO A 302 7.39 -6.18 -22.65
CA PRO A 302 6.01 -5.93 -23.01
C PRO A 302 5.04 -6.72 -22.13
N LEU A 303 5.41 -7.96 -21.79
CA LEU A 303 4.64 -8.81 -20.89
C LEU A 303 4.58 -8.22 -19.48
N LEU A 304 5.70 -7.72 -18.96
CA LEU A 304 5.75 -7.09 -17.64
C LEU A 304 4.93 -5.81 -17.59
N THR A 305 5.05 -4.96 -18.61
CA THR A 305 4.27 -3.72 -18.71
C THR A 305 2.77 -4.03 -18.83
N ALA A 306 2.38 -4.97 -19.70
CA ALA A 306 0.99 -5.38 -19.84
C ALA A 306 0.42 -5.99 -18.55
N ALA A 307 1.19 -6.85 -17.88
CA ALA A 307 0.79 -7.42 -16.60
C ALA A 307 0.65 -6.35 -15.51
N GLY A 308 1.57 -5.39 -15.43
CA GLY A 308 1.50 -4.27 -14.49
C GLY A 308 0.28 -3.38 -14.72
N VAL A 309 0.06 -2.95 -15.97
CA VAL A 309 -1.11 -2.14 -16.36
C VAL A 309 -2.42 -2.88 -16.07
N LEU A 310 -2.53 -4.15 -16.48
CA LEU A 310 -3.73 -4.94 -16.21
C LEU A 310 -3.97 -5.11 -14.71
N THR A 311 -2.91 -5.37 -13.93
CA THR A 311 -3.01 -5.50 -12.47
C THR A 311 -3.55 -4.22 -11.86
N LEU A 312 -3.00 -3.06 -12.23
CA LEU A 312 -3.45 -1.76 -11.75
C LEU A 312 -4.91 -1.49 -12.10
N LEU A 313 -5.30 -1.73 -13.35
CA LEU A 313 -6.67 -1.49 -13.82
C LEU A 313 -7.67 -2.40 -13.11
N VAL A 314 -7.36 -3.70 -13.02
CA VAL A 314 -8.23 -4.69 -12.36
C VAL A 314 -8.32 -4.43 -10.87
N SER A 315 -7.19 -4.20 -10.19
CA SER A 315 -7.21 -3.95 -8.74
C SER A 315 -7.91 -2.64 -8.40
N GLY A 316 -7.66 -1.57 -9.17
CA GLY A 316 -8.32 -0.28 -8.95
C GLY A 316 -9.83 -0.37 -9.14
N TYR A 317 -10.29 -1.07 -10.19
CA TYR A 317 -11.72 -1.35 -10.38
C TYR A 317 -12.31 -2.22 -9.27
N LEU A 318 -11.64 -3.29 -8.84
CA LEU A 318 -12.14 -4.12 -7.75
C LEU A 318 -12.22 -3.36 -6.43
N CYS A 319 -11.28 -2.44 -6.16
CA CYS A 319 -11.35 -1.54 -5.01
C CYS A 319 -12.57 -0.62 -5.09
N THR A 320 -12.94 -0.10 -6.27
CA THR A 320 -14.18 0.68 -6.40
C THR A 320 -15.43 -0.18 -6.19
N VAL A 321 -15.45 -1.42 -6.71
CA VAL A 321 -16.58 -2.35 -6.51
C VAL A 321 -16.82 -2.64 -5.02
N ILE A 322 -15.78 -2.86 -4.22
CA ILE A 322 -15.98 -3.14 -2.79
C ILE A 322 -16.31 -1.88 -1.96
N ALA A 323 -15.92 -0.69 -2.43
CA ALA A 323 -16.21 0.58 -1.78
C ALA A 323 -17.62 1.13 -2.12
N TYR A 324 -18.11 0.85 -3.33
CA TYR A 324 -19.38 1.37 -3.86
C TYR A 324 -20.60 1.18 -2.96
N PRO A 325 -20.81 0.05 -2.27
CA PRO A 325 -21.99 -0.13 -1.41
C PRO A 325 -22.07 0.89 -0.28
N VAL A 326 -20.93 1.37 0.20
CA VAL A 326 -20.83 2.30 1.33
C VAL A 326 -20.81 3.74 0.86
N PHE A 327 -20.08 4.02 -0.22
CA PHE A 327 -19.85 5.40 -0.69
C PHE A 327 -20.76 5.79 -1.86
N GLN A 328 -21.33 4.83 -2.57
CA GLN A 328 -22.19 5.01 -3.76
C GLN A 328 -21.51 5.93 -4.79
N ASP A 329 -22.24 6.90 -5.34
CA ASP A 329 -21.70 7.85 -6.31
C ASP A 329 -20.55 8.71 -5.76
N ARG A 330 -20.33 8.72 -4.44
CA ARG A 330 -19.23 9.47 -3.80
C ARG A 330 -17.89 8.72 -3.81
N VAL A 331 -17.78 7.52 -4.40
CA VAL A 331 -16.50 6.79 -4.50
C VAL A 331 -15.43 7.61 -5.25
N SER A 332 -15.83 8.37 -6.27
CA SER A 332 -14.95 9.26 -7.04
C SER A 332 -14.85 10.68 -6.43
N ASP A 333 -15.59 10.99 -5.37
CA ASP A 333 -15.51 12.30 -4.74
C ASP A 333 -14.14 12.52 -4.09
N PRO A 334 -13.64 13.78 -4.08
CA PRO A 334 -12.47 14.17 -3.28
C PRO A 334 -12.62 13.84 -1.79
N SER A 335 -13.85 13.63 -1.31
CA SER A 335 -14.14 13.27 0.07
C SER A 335 -13.87 11.78 0.38
N ALA A 336 -13.90 10.87 -0.61
CA ALA A 336 -13.63 9.44 -0.44
C ALA A 336 -12.22 9.01 -0.89
N ASN A 337 -11.42 9.96 -1.36
CA ASN A 337 -10.10 9.76 -1.98
C ASN A 337 -9.06 8.97 -1.16
N ARG A 338 -9.25 8.81 0.15
CA ARG A 338 -8.38 7.98 1.00
C ARG A 338 -8.29 6.55 0.46
N LEU A 339 -9.38 6.03 -0.10
CA LEU A 339 -9.47 4.68 -0.69
C LEU A 339 -8.60 4.51 -1.93
N TRP A 340 -8.25 5.61 -2.61
CA TRP A 340 -7.43 5.53 -3.81
C TRP A 340 -5.99 5.13 -3.45
N ASN A 341 -5.52 5.52 -2.26
CA ASN A 341 -4.16 5.28 -1.81
C ASN A 341 -3.80 3.78 -1.76
N ASP A 342 -4.78 2.90 -1.53
CA ASP A 342 -4.58 1.44 -1.48
C ASP A 342 -4.00 0.89 -2.80
N TYR A 343 -4.32 1.50 -3.95
CA TYR A 343 -3.77 1.12 -5.26
C TYR A 343 -2.91 2.19 -5.93
N LEU A 344 -2.93 3.45 -5.47
CA LEU A 344 -2.11 4.51 -6.05
C LEU A 344 -0.60 4.28 -5.86
N LEU A 345 -0.17 3.61 -4.79
CA LEU A 345 1.27 3.29 -4.66
C LEU A 345 1.75 2.40 -5.82
N LEU A 346 0.92 1.48 -6.30
CA LEU A 346 1.20 0.64 -7.46
C LEU A 346 1.27 1.47 -8.77
N TYR A 347 0.56 2.60 -8.84
CA TYR A 347 0.66 3.51 -9.97
C TYR A 347 1.97 4.33 -9.97
N VAL A 348 2.46 4.72 -8.78
CA VAL A 348 3.66 5.56 -8.65
C VAL A 348 4.97 4.77 -8.80
N ILE A 349 4.99 3.48 -8.44
CA ILE A 349 6.18 2.59 -8.49
C ILE A 349 6.26 1.85 -9.82
#